data_AF-A0A843UM90-F1
#
_entry.id   AF-A0A843UM90-F1
#
_cell.length_a   1.000
_cell.length_b   1.000
_cell.length_c   1.000
_cell.angle_alpha   90.00
_cell.angle_beta   90.00
_cell.angle_gamma   90.00
#
_symmetry.space_group_name_H-M   'P 1'
#
loop_
_entity.id
_entity.type
_entity.pdbx_description
1 polymer ?
#
loop_
_entity_poly.entity_id
_entity_poly.type
_entity_poly.pdbx_seq_one_letter_code
_entity_poly.pdbx_strand_id
1 'polypeptide(L)'
;MPCEIFDLKGATAIEVEQDFITDSRVQEISYGPSKIVRVYPGYIVNRYRFHTRDGQNKSTINNNVYVKGSAYNENEVEYYGILEEVIEL
;
A
#
# COMPACT_ATOMS: atom_id res chain seq x y z
N MET A 1 -0.07 -24.51 -2.04
CA MET A 1 -0.76 -24.54 -3.35
C MET A 1 0.11 -23.78 -4.33
N PRO A 2 0.55 -24.37 -5.45
CA PRO A 2 1.27 -23.62 -6.48
C PRO A 2 0.26 -22.82 -7.32
N CYS A 3 0.53 -21.53 -7.53
CA CYS A 3 -0.24 -20.68 -8.44
C CYS A 3 0.25 -20.89 -9.87
N GLU A 4 -0.67 -21.16 -10.79
CA GLU A 4 -0.39 -21.35 -12.21
C GLU A 4 -0.04 -20.01 -12.88
N ILE A 5 0.97 -20.05 -13.75
CA ILE A 5 1.41 -18.91 -14.57
C ILE A 5 0.63 -18.97 -15.88
N PHE A 6 -0.10 -17.89 -16.19
CA PHE A 6 -0.75 -17.73 -17.49
C PHE A 6 0.30 -17.41 -18.57
N ASP A 7 0.40 -18.30 -19.57
CA ASP A 7 1.20 -18.09 -20.77
C ASP A 7 0.66 -16.91 -21.58
N LEU A 8 1.33 -15.75 -21.51
CA LEU A 8 1.12 -14.65 -22.44
C LEU A 8 2.21 -14.70 -23.53
N LYS A 9 1.92 -15.42 -24.62
CA LYS A 9 2.70 -15.31 -25.86
C LYS A 9 2.45 -13.94 -26.49
N GLY A 10 3.48 -13.10 -26.57
CA GLY A 10 3.53 -12.02 -27.56
C GLY A 10 3.83 -10.60 -27.07
N ALA A 11 4.49 -10.40 -25.93
CA ALA A 11 5.05 -9.08 -25.59
C ALA A 11 6.58 -9.17 -25.57
N THR A 12 7.22 -8.31 -26.36
CA THR A 12 8.68 -8.11 -26.40
C THR A 12 9.24 -8.02 -24.99
N ALA A 13 10.22 -8.88 -24.69
CA ALA A 13 10.87 -8.95 -23.38
C ALA A 13 11.51 -7.61 -23.05
N ILE A 14 10.90 -6.87 -22.13
CA ILE A 14 11.63 -5.96 -21.27
C ILE A 14 12.25 -6.88 -20.23
N GLU A 15 13.58 -7.00 -20.22
CA GLU A 15 14.29 -7.66 -19.12
C GLU A 15 14.03 -6.82 -17.86
N VAL A 16 12.99 -7.19 -17.12
CA VAL A 16 12.78 -6.67 -15.78
C VAL A 16 13.81 -7.39 -14.93
N GLU A 17 14.94 -6.73 -14.69
CA GLU A 17 15.91 -7.15 -13.69
C GLU A 17 15.15 -7.26 -12.36
N GLN A 18 14.83 -8.49 -11.96
CA GLN A 18 14.20 -8.77 -10.68
C GLN A 18 15.28 -8.64 -9.62
N ASP A 19 15.50 -7.41 -9.17
CA ASP A 19 16.27 -7.13 -7.95
C ASP A 19 15.52 -7.77 -6.78
N PHE A 20 15.90 -9.00 -6.45
CA PHE A 20 15.39 -9.67 -5.25
C PHE A 20 15.89 -8.89 -4.04
N ILE A 21 14.95 -8.33 -3.27
CA ILE A 21 15.25 -7.70 -1.98
C ILE A 21 15.87 -8.78 -1.07
N THR A 22 17.18 -8.66 -0.84
CA THR A 22 17.98 -9.62 -0.03
C THR A 22 18.00 -9.28 1.45
N ASP A 23 17.64 -8.05 1.83
CA ASP A 23 17.60 -7.65 3.23
C ASP A 23 16.36 -8.24 3.93
N SER A 24 16.62 -9.15 4.87
CA SER A 24 15.59 -9.79 5.71
C SER A 24 14.67 -8.79 6.41
N ARG A 25 15.17 -7.62 6.82
CA ARG A 25 14.35 -6.61 7.50
C ARG A 25 13.38 -5.94 6.54
N VAL A 26 13.82 -5.70 5.30
CA VAL A 26 12.97 -5.11 4.27
C VAL A 26 11.86 -6.09 3.89
N GLN A 27 12.15 -7.41 3.85
CA GLN A 27 11.12 -8.43 3.73
C GLN A 27 10.16 -8.43 4.91
N GLU A 28 10.66 -8.41 6.14
CA GLU A 28 9.83 -8.41 7.35
C GLU A 28 8.85 -7.22 7.40
N ILE A 29 9.30 -6.00 7.08
CA ILE A 29 8.41 -4.83 7.05
C ILE A 29 7.41 -4.87 5.88
N SER A 30 7.75 -5.54 4.78
CA SER A 30 6.86 -5.67 3.60
C SER A 30 5.66 -6.58 3.86
N TYR A 31 5.75 -7.53 4.80
CA TYR A 31 4.61 -8.36 5.21
C TYR A 31 3.54 -7.58 5.95
N GLY A 32 3.88 -6.38 6.42
CA GLY A 32 3.01 -5.59 7.26
C GLY A 32 2.89 -6.15 8.68
N PRO A 33 2.06 -5.52 9.50
CA PRO A 33 1.89 -5.86 10.91
C PRO A 33 1.11 -7.16 11.12
N SER A 34 1.30 -7.76 12.30
CA SER A 34 0.62 -9.01 12.68
C SER A 34 -0.90 -8.87 12.61
N LYS A 35 -1.59 -9.90 12.10
CA LYS A 35 -3.08 -9.92 12.01
C LYS A 35 -3.80 -10.00 13.36
N ILE A 36 -3.05 -10.04 14.47
CA ILE A 36 -3.59 -10.01 15.84
C ILE A 36 -3.80 -8.55 16.34
N VAL A 37 -3.51 -7.56 15.48
CA VAL A 37 -3.77 -6.14 15.78
C VAL A 37 -5.26 -5.81 15.65
N ARG A 38 -5.69 -4.76 16.37
CA ARG A 38 -7.05 -4.21 16.18
C ARG A 38 -7.10 -3.42 14.89
N VAL A 39 -8.08 -3.73 14.05
CA VAL A 39 -8.34 -3.07 12.77
C VAL A 39 -9.60 -2.22 12.87
N TYR A 40 -9.56 -1.01 12.31
CA TYR A 40 -10.65 -0.04 12.30
C TYR A 40 -11.07 0.31 10.87
N PRO A 41 -12.38 0.53 10.61
CA PRO A 41 -12.89 0.90 9.28
C PRO A 41 -12.63 2.38 8.91
N GLY A 42 -11.82 3.09 9.69
CA GLY A 42 -11.55 4.50 9.51
C GLY A 42 -11.00 5.18 10.78
N TYR A 43 -10.49 6.39 10.63
CA TYR A 43 -9.86 7.17 11.70
C TYR A 43 -10.19 8.66 11.60
N ILE A 44 -10.11 9.40 12.70
CA ILE A 44 -10.38 10.85 12.71
C ILE A 44 -9.05 11.61 12.83
N VAL A 45 -8.73 12.43 11.82
CA VAL A 45 -7.56 13.32 11.80
C VAL A 45 -8.08 14.75 11.66
N ASN A 46 -7.69 15.64 12.57
CA ASN A 46 -8.10 17.06 12.53
C ASN A 46 -9.62 17.27 12.37
N ARG A 47 -10.44 16.43 13.02
CA ARG A 47 -11.92 16.41 12.93
C ARG A 47 -12.49 15.88 11.61
N TYR A 48 -11.65 15.48 10.67
CA TYR A 48 -12.06 14.82 9.43
C TYR A 48 -11.99 13.31 9.61
N ARG A 49 -13.09 12.63 9.26
CA ARG A 49 -13.15 11.18 9.28
C ARG A 49 -12.63 10.62 7.97
N PHE A 50 -11.56 9.84 8.04
CA PHE A 50 -11.05 9.02 6.95
C PHE A 50 -11.67 7.63 7.02
N HIS A 51 -11.95 7.05 5.86
CA HIS A 51 -12.59 5.75 5.72
C HIS A 51 -11.68 4.81 4.96
N THR A 52 -11.71 3.52 5.32
CA THR A 52 -11.09 2.50 4.46
C THR A 52 -11.84 2.40 3.14
N ARG A 53 -11.26 1.75 2.13
CA ARG A 53 -11.86 1.59 0.78
C ARG A 53 -13.32 1.13 0.83
N ASP A 54 -13.68 0.23 1.74
CA ASP A 54 -15.04 -0.30 1.86
C ASP A 54 -16.07 0.73 2.37
N GLY A 55 -15.61 1.88 2.87
CA GLY A 55 -16.45 3.01 3.29
C GLY A 55 -16.98 3.89 2.14
N GLN A 56 -16.82 3.49 0.88
CA GLN A 56 -17.23 4.28 -0.30
C GLN A 56 -18.73 4.66 -0.34
N ASN A 57 -19.60 3.91 0.33
CA ASN A 57 -21.05 4.18 0.39
C ASN A 57 -21.45 5.22 1.47
N LYS A 58 -20.50 6.03 1.96
CA LYS A 58 -20.74 7.08 2.97
C LYS A 58 -20.97 8.44 2.29
N SER A 59 -21.54 9.39 3.04
CA SER A 59 -21.75 10.76 2.57
C SER A 59 -20.46 11.50 2.17
N THR A 60 -19.29 11.02 2.61
CA THR A 60 -17.97 11.57 2.26
C THR A 60 -17.00 10.43 1.93
N ILE A 61 -16.29 10.54 0.80
CA ILE A 61 -15.32 9.56 0.32
C ILE A 61 -13.90 10.03 0.68
N ASN A 62 -13.60 10.03 1.98
CA ASN A 62 -12.30 10.45 2.52
C ASN A 62 -11.37 9.23 2.69
N ASN A 63 -11.13 8.49 1.61
CA ASN A 63 -10.28 7.30 1.61
C ASN A 63 -8.95 7.52 0.88
N ASN A 64 -8.75 8.65 0.23
CA ASN A 64 -7.49 8.96 -0.44
C ASN A 64 -6.46 9.52 0.55
N VAL A 65 -5.21 9.11 0.40
CA VAL A 65 -4.08 9.53 1.22
C VAL A 65 -2.99 10.08 0.31
N TYR A 66 -2.45 11.23 0.69
CA TYR A 66 -1.27 11.84 0.08
C TYR A 66 -0.11 11.71 1.06
N VAL A 67 1.01 11.16 0.57
CA VAL A 67 2.26 11.09 1.30
C VAL A 67 3.28 11.90 0.54
N LYS A 68 3.71 13.00 1.16
CA LYS A 68 4.81 13.78 0.64
C LYS A 68 6.11 12.98 0.80
N GLY A 69 6.75 12.62 -0.31
CA GLY A 69 8.07 12.02 -0.28
C GLY A 69 9.09 12.99 0.30
N SER A 70 9.89 12.52 1.25
CA SER A 70 11.12 13.20 1.68
C SER A 70 12.29 12.36 1.19
N ALA A 71 12.59 12.44 -0.10
CA ALA A 71 13.83 11.87 -0.60
C ALA A 71 15.00 12.78 -0.18
N TYR A 72 16.15 12.18 0.17
CA TYR A 72 17.41 12.90 0.42
C TYR A 72 18.00 13.54 -0.87
N ASN A 73 17.26 13.48 -1.98
CA ASN A 73 17.70 13.76 -3.33
C ASN A 73 16.66 14.71 -3.94
N GLU A 74 17.05 15.51 -4.93
CA GLU A 74 16.22 16.55 -5.58
C GLU A 74 14.92 16.03 -6.23
N ASN A 75 14.75 14.70 -6.31
CA ASN A 75 13.57 14.04 -6.83
C ASN A 75 12.57 13.76 -5.70
N GLU A 76 11.75 14.76 -5.36
CA GLU A 76 10.56 14.53 -4.53
C GLU A 76 9.59 13.60 -5.29
N VAL A 77 9.49 12.33 -4.87
CA VAL A 77 8.45 11.43 -5.38
C VAL A 77 7.25 11.50 -4.45
N GLU A 78 6.18 12.11 -4.92
CA GLU A 78 4.91 12.12 -4.21
C GLU A 78 4.18 10.80 -4.38
N TYR A 79 3.55 10.31 -3.31
CA TYR A 79 2.75 9.09 -3.34
C TYR A 79 1.28 9.40 -3.05
N TYR A 80 0.42 8.90 -3.93
CA TYR A 80 -1.03 8.96 -3.79
C TYR A 80 -1.55 7.53 -3.67
N GLY A 81 -2.32 7.26 -2.61
CA GLY A 81 -2.86 5.93 -2.33
C GLY A 81 -4.26 5.95 -1.76
N ILE A 82 -4.83 4.77 -1.58
CA ILE A 82 -6.13 4.56 -0.94
C ILE A 82 -5.87 3.93 0.43
N LEU A 83 -6.58 4.41 1.44
CA LEU A 83 -6.59 3.84 2.79
C LEU A 83 -7.27 2.48 2.75
N GLU A 84 -6.48 1.41 2.86
CA GLU A 84 -6.99 0.03 2.92
C GLU A 84 -7.33 -0.36 4.35
N GLU A 85 -6.42 -0.10 5.30
CA GLU A 85 -6.53 -0.55 6.68
C GLU A 85 -6.05 0.53 7.65
N VAL A 86 -6.74 0.65 8.79
CA VAL A 86 -6.29 1.42 9.95
C VAL A 86 -6.07 0.41 11.08
N ILE A 87 -4.88 0.42 11.65
CA ILE A 87 -4.48 -0.51 12.70
C ILE A 87 -4.00 0.24 13.94
N GLU A 88 -4.13 -0.40 15.10
CA GLU A 88 -3.52 0.02 16.36
C GLU A 88 -2.44 -0.99 16.75
N LEU A 89 -1.19 -0.52 16.84
CA LEU A 89 0.00 -1.29 17.19
C LEU A 89 0.25 -1.32 18.69
#